data_AF-A0A7C3ZMJ6-F1
#
_entry.id   AF-A0A7C3ZMJ6-F1
#
_cell.length_a   1.000
_cell.length_b   1.000
_cell.length_c   1.000
_cell.angle_alpha   90.00
_cell.angle_beta   90.00
_cell.angle_gamma   90.00
#
_symmetry.space_group_name_H-M   'P 1'
#
loop_
_entity.id
_entity.type
_entity.pdbx_description
1 polymer ?
#
loop_
_entity_poly.entity_id
_entity_poly.type
_entity_poly.pdbx_seq_one_letter_code
_entity_poly.pdbx_strand_id
1 'polypeptide(L)'
;MEILLYPPFAFIISLAVVLFFARLIKGFEPKVTKNTDVSKTYACGEDFPSQKLTPSYEEFYPYAIFFTILHVAALMLMTLAFSGKIPFIIPLIYTIFVAVILSILFIG
;
A
#
# COMPACT_ATOMS: atom_id res chain seq x y z
N MET A 1 18.75 9.02 -20.73
CA MET A 1 17.34 8.73 -20.37
C MET A 1 17.24 7.71 -19.23
N GLU A 2 18.22 6.81 -19.05
CA GLU A 2 18.27 5.83 -17.95
C GLU A 2 18.25 6.43 -16.52
N ILE A 3 18.85 7.61 -16.31
CA ILE A 3 18.97 8.22 -14.97
C ILE A 3 17.60 8.59 -14.36
N LEU A 4 16.62 8.93 -15.20
CA LEU A 4 15.26 9.29 -14.75
C LEU A 4 14.50 8.08 -14.22
N LEU A 5 14.79 6.88 -14.73
CA LEU A 5 14.12 5.63 -14.36
C LEU A 5 14.78 4.93 -13.16
N TYR A 6 15.95 5.42 -12.71
CA TYR A 6 16.60 4.88 -11.52
C TYR A 6 15.76 5.19 -10.26
N PRO A 7 15.41 4.19 -9.42
CA PRO A 7 14.35 4.34 -8.42
C PRO A 7 14.52 5.52 -7.45
N PRO A 8 15.73 5.81 -6.89
CA PRO A 8 15.95 7.00 -6.07
C PRO A 8 15.68 8.32 -6.79
N PHE A 9 16.11 8.47 -8.05
CA PHE A 9 15.88 9.69 -8.81
C PHE A 9 14.40 9.85 -9.19
N ALA A 10 13.75 8.77 -9.65
CA ALA A 10 12.32 8.75 -9.93
C ALA A 10 11.50 9.14 -8.70
N PHE A 11 11.87 8.62 -7.51
CA PHE A 11 11.23 8.98 -6.25
C PHE A 11 11.40 10.46 -5.90
N ILE A 12 12.63 11.00 -5.96
CA ILE A 12 12.91 12.41 -5.65
C ILE A 12 12.13 13.34 -6.58
N ILE A 13 12.13 13.05 -7.88
CA ILE A 13 11.40 13.83 -8.88
C ILE A 13 9.90 13.78 -8.58
N SER A 14 9.34 12.60 -8.34
CA SER A 14 7.92 12.43 -8.03
C SER A 14 7.54 13.18 -6.74
N LEU A 15 8.37 13.08 -5.70
CA LEU A 15 8.17 13.81 -4.44
C LEU A 15 8.21 15.32 -4.65
N ALA A 16 9.18 15.82 -5.41
CA ALA A 16 9.31 17.23 -5.72
C ALA A 16 8.06 17.75 -6.47
N VAL A 17 7.56 16.97 -7.43
CA VAL A 17 6.33 17.28 -8.17
C VAL A 17 5.13 17.34 -7.24
N VAL A 18 4.93 16.33 -6.38
CA VAL A 18 3.82 16.31 -5.41
C VAL A 18 3.88 17.51 -4.46
N LEU A 19 5.06 17.83 -3.91
CA LEU A 19 5.25 18.98 -3.02
C LEU A 19 5.02 20.32 -3.74
N PHE A 20 5.46 20.43 -4.99
CA PHE A 20 5.23 21.61 -5.81
C PHE A 20 3.73 21.85 -6.02
N PHE A 21 3.00 20.83 -6.46
CA PHE A 21 1.55 20.93 -6.63
C PHE A 21 0.82 21.17 -5.31
N ALA A 22 1.20 20.51 -4.22
CA ALA A 22 0.61 20.75 -2.91
C ALA A 22 0.76 22.22 -2.48
N ARG A 23 1.91 22.84 -2.74
CA ARG A 23 2.13 24.27 -2.46
C ARG A 23 1.35 25.19 -3.39
N LEU A 24 1.28 24.87 -4.67
CA LEU A 24 0.47 25.64 -5.63
C LEU A 24 -1.00 25.62 -5.22
N ILE A 25 -1.57 24.42 -4.98
CA ILE A 25 -2.98 24.24 -4.64
C ILE A 25 -3.33 24.92 -3.32
N LYS A 26 -2.43 24.89 -2.33
CA LYS A 26 -2.62 25.59 -1.05
C LYS A 26 -2.89 27.09 -1.22
N GLY A 27 -2.35 27.72 -2.27
CA GLY A 27 -2.62 29.14 -2.57
C GLY A 27 -4.05 29.41 -3.05
N PHE A 28 -4.72 28.40 -3.59
CA PHE A 28 -6.11 28.50 -4.08
C PHE A 28 -7.15 28.18 -2.99
N GLU A 29 -6.72 27.82 -1.78
CA GLU A 29 -7.64 27.52 -0.67
C GLU A 29 -8.46 28.77 -0.31
N PRO A 30 -9.80 28.69 -0.31
CA PRO A 30 -10.64 29.78 0.17
C PRO A 30 -10.29 30.12 1.62
N LYS A 31 -10.24 31.41 1.94
CA LYS A 31 -10.01 31.86 3.32
C LYS A 31 -11.26 31.57 4.16
N VAL A 32 -11.32 30.39 4.79
CA VAL A 32 -12.38 30.02 5.72
C VAL A 32 -12.06 30.58 7.11
N THR A 33 -13.05 31.18 7.76
CA THR A 33 -12.91 31.57 9.17
C THR A 33 -12.75 30.30 10.00
N LYS A 34 -11.64 30.21 10.74
CA LYS A 34 -11.38 29.06 11.62
C LYS A 34 -12.37 29.08 12.78
N ASN A 35 -13.50 28.40 12.60
CA ASN A 35 -14.48 28.07 13.64
C ASN A 35 -14.22 26.62 14.11
N THR A 36 -14.51 26.32 15.38
CA THR A 36 -14.53 24.97 15.94
C THR A 36 -15.35 24.00 15.09
N ASP A 37 -16.47 24.46 14.51
CA ASP A 37 -17.35 23.59 13.71
C ASP A 37 -16.74 23.15 12.37
N VAL A 38 -15.89 23.98 11.76
CA VAL A 38 -15.20 23.67 10.49
C VAL A 38 -14.14 22.57 10.69
N SER A 39 -13.63 22.43 11.90
CA SER A 39 -12.63 21.43 12.27
C SER A 39 -13.23 20.16 12.88
N LYS A 40 -14.56 20.06 13.00
CA LYS A 40 -15.22 18.84 13.51
C LYS A 40 -15.14 17.71 12.48
N THR A 41 -14.99 16.48 12.97
CA THR A 41 -15.05 15.28 12.13
C THR A 41 -16.42 15.16 11.49
N TYR A 42 -16.47 14.84 10.20
CA TYR A 42 -17.73 14.61 9.51
C TYR A 42 -18.41 13.34 10.06
N ALA A 43 -19.57 13.51 10.70
CA ALA A 43 -20.41 12.44 11.22
C ALA A 43 -21.86 12.58 10.69
N CYS A 44 -22.02 12.78 9.37
CA CYS A 44 -23.33 12.96 8.73
C CYS A 44 -24.18 14.11 9.32
N GLY A 45 -23.53 15.12 9.92
CA GLY A 45 -24.20 16.24 10.60
C GLY A 45 -24.50 16.02 12.08
N GLU A 46 -24.17 14.85 12.64
CA GLU A 46 -24.29 14.55 14.06
C GLU A 46 -23.12 15.13 14.86
N ASP A 47 -23.38 15.54 16.11
CA ASP A 47 -22.33 15.97 17.04
C ASP A 47 -21.71 14.73 17.70
N PHE A 48 -20.89 14.02 16.94
CA PHE A 48 -20.19 12.83 17.40
C PHE A 48 -18.79 13.18 17.92
N PRO A 49 -18.35 12.64 19.07
CA PRO A 49 -17.03 12.92 19.61
C PRO A 49 -15.93 12.48 18.62
N SER A 50 -14.95 13.34 18.40
CA SER A 50 -13.76 13.06 17.59
C SER A 50 -12.80 12.12 18.33
N GLN A 51 -13.22 10.87 18.49
CA GLN A 51 -12.44 9.82 19.11
C GLN A 51 -11.84 8.88 18.06
N LYS A 52 -10.60 8.47 18.29
CA LYS A 52 -9.96 7.43 17.48
C LYS A 52 -10.55 6.08 17.88
N LEU A 53 -11.40 5.53 17.03
CA LEU A 53 -11.90 4.16 17.18
C LEU A 53 -10.90 3.17 16.61
N THR A 54 -10.72 2.03 17.25
CA THR A 54 -9.96 0.89 16.73
C THR A 54 -10.96 -0.13 16.18
N PRO A 55 -11.27 -0.12 14.88
CA PRO A 55 -12.14 -1.13 14.31
C PRO A 55 -11.50 -2.52 14.47
N SER A 56 -12.34 -3.55 14.68
CA SER A 56 -11.86 -4.93 14.62
C SER A 56 -11.49 -5.27 13.18
N TYR A 57 -10.28 -5.78 12.99
CA TYR A 57 -9.79 -6.27 11.71
C TYR A 57 -9.69 -7.80 11.67
N GLU A 58 -10.32 -8.50 12.61
CA GLU A 58 -10.24 -9.95 12.72
C GLU A 58 -10.63 -10.64 11.40
N GLU A 59 -11.73 -10.21 10.77
CA GLU A 59 -12.18 -10.76 9.49
C GLU A 59 -11.34 -10.30 8.29
N PHE A 60 -10.67 -9.15 8.40
CA PHE A 60 -9.81 -8.62 7.33
C PHE A 60 -8.40 -9.23 7.35
N TYR A 61 -7.95 -9.68 8.52
CA TYR A 61 -6.57 -10.12 8.74
C TYR A 61 -6.12 -11.27 7.82
N PRO A 62 -6.93 -12.32 7.55
CA PRO A 62 -6.56 -13.38 6.60
C PRO A 62 -6.29 -12.83 5.20
N TYR A 63 -7.07 -11.84 4.73
CA TYR A 63 -6.88 -11.24 3.41
C TYR A 63 -5.60 -10.40 3.33
N ALA A 64 -5.25 -9.70 4.41
CA ALA A 64 -3.99 -8.95 4.49
C ALA A 64 -2.77 -9.89 4.42
N ILE A 65 -2.81 -11.01 5.14
CA ILE A 65 -1.75 -12.03 5.10
C ILE A 65 -1.68 -12.68 3.71
N PHE A 66 -2.83 -13.06 3.15
CA PHE A 66 -2.92 -13.63 1.80
C PHE A 66 -2.23 -12.76 0.77
N PHE A 67 -2.55 -11.45 0.75
CA PHE A 67 -1.93 -10.50 -0.16
C PHE A 67 -0.43 -10.37 0.08
N THR A 68 0.01 -10.34 1.34
CA THR A 68 1.43 -10.23 1.69
C THR A 68 2.23 -11.45 1.20
N ILE A 69 1.71 -12.66 1.41
CA ILE A 69 2.35 -13.90 0.95
C ILE A 69 2.43 -13.91 -0.58
N LEU A 70 1.33 -13.58 -1.27
CA LEU A 70 1.33 -13.50 -2.73
C LEU A 70 2.31 -12.44 -3.27
N HIS A 71 2.40 -11.29 -2.60
CA HIS A 71 3.30 -10.21 -3.00
C HIS A 71 4.77 -10.66 -2.92
N VAL A 72 5.16 -11.29 -1.82
CA VAL A 72 6.51 -11.85 -1.66
C VAL A 72 6.75 -12.99 -2.66
N ALA A 73 5.76 -13.85 -2.90
CA ALA A 73 5.87 -14.93 -3.87
C ALA A 73 6.10 -14.42 -5.29
N ALA A 74 5.37 -13.38 -5.70
CA ALA A 74 5.55 -12.73 -6.99
C ALA A 74 6.96 -12.11 -7.12
N LEU A 75 7.43 -11.42 -6.08
CA LEU A 75 8.80 -10.86 -6.03
C LEU A 75 9.87 -11.94 -6.17
N MET A 76 9.72 -13.05 -5.44
CA MET A 76 10.66 -14.18 -5.48
C MET A 76 10.68 -14.84 -6.86
N LEU A 77 9.51 -15.15 -7.43
CA LEU A 77 9.40 -15.77 -8.75
C LEU A 77 9.97 -14.87 -9.85
N MET A 78 9.68 -13.56 -9.79
CA MET A 78 10.22 -12.59 -10.75
C MET A 78 11.75 -12.52 -10.65
N THR A 79 12.30 -12.42 -9.44
CA THR A 79 13.75 -12.40 -9.21
C THR A 79 14.42 -13.68 -9.74
N LEU A 80 13.79 -14.83 -9.54
CA LEU A 80 14.28 -16.11 -10.04
C LEU A 80 14.28 -16.16 -11.57
N ALA A 81 13.20 -15.65 -12.19
CA ALA A 81 13.06 -15.60 -13.64
C ALA A 81 14.17 -14.74 -14.29
N PHE A 82 14.53 -13.61 -13.68
CA PHE A 82 15.62 -12.76 -14.17
C PHE A 82 17.02 -13.32 -13.92
N SER A 83 17.21 -14.17 -12.90
CA SER A 83 18.52 -14.75 -12.60
C SER A 83 19.01 -15.72 -13.69
N GLY A 84 18.10 -16.43 -14.37
CA GLY A 84 18.39 -17.32 -15.51
C GLY A 84 19.26 -18.56 -15.21
N LYS A 85 19.80 -18.68 -13.99
CA LYS A 85 20.79 -19.69 -13.58
C LYS A 85 20.20 -20.89 -12.84
N ILE A 86 18.88 -20.95 -12.68
CA ILE A 86 18.20 -21.85 -11.75
C ILE A 86 17.27 -22.78 -12.54
N PRO A 87 17.30 -24.10 -12.29
CA PRO A 87 16.43 -25.03 -12.99
C PRO A 87 14.95 -24.76 -12.65
N PHE A 88 14.07 -24.92 -13.65
CA PHE A 88 12.63 -24.65 -13.55
C PHE A 88 11.91 -25.43 -12.43
N ILE A 89 12.51 -26.53 -11.94
CA ILE A 89 11.96 -27.30 -10.82
C ILE A 89 11.90 -26.49 -9.51
N ILE A 90 12.84 -25.57 -9.28
CA ILE A 90 12.89 -24.77 -8.06
C ILE A 90 11.72 -23.78 -7.95
N PRO A 91 11.41 -22.92 -8.96
CA PRO A 91 10.24 -22.05 -8.90
C PRO A 91 8.93 -22.83 -8.86
N LEU A 92 8.88 -24.02 -9.48
CA LEU A 92 7.72 -24.89 -9.42
C LEU A 92 7.46 -25.40 -7.99
N ILE A 93 8.49 -25.95 -7.34
CA ILE A 93 8.41 -26.40 -5.94
C ILE A 93 8.03 -25.23 -5.02
N TYR A 94 8.65 -24.07 -5.19
CA TYR A 94 8.33 -22.87 -4.42
C TYR A 94 6.86 -22.47 -4.55
N THR A 95 6.33 -22.45 -5.78
CA THR A 95 4.91 -22.14 -6.04
C THR A 95 3.97 -23.13 -5.35
N ILE A 96 4.32 -24.43 -5.33
CA ILE A 96 3.53 -25.45 -4.63
C ILE A 96 3.51 -25.18 -3.12
N PHE A 97 4.65 -24.87 -2.50
CA PHE A 97 4.70 -24.52 -1.08
C PHE A 97 3.88 -23.27 -0.75
N VAL A 98 3.96 -22.24 -1.59
CA VAL A 98 3.12 -21.03 -1.44
C VAL A 98 1.65 -21.40 -1.52
N ALA A 99 1.23 -22.22 -2.48
CA ALA A 99 -0.15 -22.66 -2.60
C ALA A 99 -0.62 -23.42 -1.34
N VAL A 100 0.19 -24.32 -0.79
CA VAL A 100 -0.11 -25.04 0.47
C VAL A 100 -0.28 -24.07 1.64
N ILE A 101 0.62 -23.10 1.80
CA ILE A 101 0.53 -22.09 2.87
C ILE A 101 -0.77 -21.29 2.74
N LEU A 102 -1.12 -20.87 1.52
CA LEU A 102 -2.37 -20.13 1.27
C LEU A 102 -3.60 -21.00 1.52
N SER A 103 -3.57 -22.29 1.20
CA SER A 103 -4.66 -23.21 1.54
C SER A 103 -4.84 -23.33 3.06
N ILE A 104 -3.75 -23.47 3.82
CA ILE A 104 -3.80 -23.57 5.30
C ILE A 104 -4.42 -22.30 5.90
N LEU A 105 -4.11 -21.12 5.36
CA LEU A 105 -4.61 -19.83 5.86
C LEU A 105 -6.15 -19.72 5.83
N PHE A 106 -6.83 -20.43 4.94
CA PHE A 106 -8.30 -20.41 4.82
C PHE A 106 -8.99 -21.70 5.29
N ILE A 107 -8.22 -22.75 5.61
CA ILE A 107 -8.76 -24.02 6.13
C ILE A 107 -8.91 -24.00 7.65
N GLY A 108 -8.11 -23.19 8.36
CA GLY A 108 -8.17 -23.02 9.82
C GLY A 108 -9.07 -21.86 10.23
#